data_AF-H0GIA1-F1
#
_entry.id   AF-H0GIA1-F1
#
_cell.length_a   1.000
_cell.length_b   1.000
_cell.length_c   1.000
_cell.angle_alpha   90.00
_cell.angle_beta   90.00
_cell.angle_gamma   90.00
#
_symmetry.space_group_name_H-M   'P 1'
#
loop_
_entity.id
_entity.type
_entity.pdbx_description
1 polymer ?
#
loop_
_entity_poly.entity_id
_entity_poly.type
_entity_poly.pdbx_seq_one_letter_code
_entity_poly.pdbx_strand_id
1 'polypeptide(L)'
;MSKKLASPLSFLPLYNLLSAVGWSYLLYLVISLYPKVGQPAFFYQTKNVATLVQCGAIIEIINSFLGVVRSPLLTTVAQVSSRLLVVLGIFQLLPNTSGVQSVVYISLLLAWSITEIVRYLYYFFMLVFKNGAPKILILLRYNLFWILYPTGVASELRIIYCALNAAESQYSLLYKRILIAAMLAYIPGFPMLFLHMVAQRKKVMKSLRSSFGKKLI
;
A
#
# COMPACT_ATOMS: atom_id res chain seq x y z
N MET A 1 2.58 -2.02 -31.48
CA MET A 1 3.42 -0.97 -30.88
C MET A 1 4.38 -1.62 -29.89
N SER A 2 5.68 -1.72 -30.22
CA SER A 2 6.69 -2.31 -29.35
C SER A 2 6.74 -1.54 -28.03
N LYS A 3 6.54 -2.22 -26.90
CA LYS A 3 6.64 -1.60 -25.58
C LYS A 3 8.12 -1.26 -25.37
N LYS A 4 8.49 0.02 -25.46
CA LYS A 4 9.88 0.46 -25.24
C LYS A 4 10.28 0.10 -23.81
N LEU A 5 11.25 -0.80 -23.67
CA LEU A 5 11.73 -1.24 -22.37
C LEU A 5 12.50 -0.09 -21.71
N ALA A 6 12.27 0.08 -20.42
CA ALA A 6 13.01 1.05 -19.62
C ALA A 6 14.31 0.43 -19.15
N SER A 7 15.39 1.22 -19.09
CA SER A 7 16.62 0.79 -18.43
C SER A 7 16.35 0.52 -16.95
N PRO A 8 16.91 -0.55 -16.34
CA PRO A 8 16.78 -0.80 -14.90
C PRO A 8 17.23 0.39 -14.03
N LEU A 9 18.17 1.20 -14.54
CA LEU A 9 18.73 2.36 -13.86
C LEU A 9 17.97 3.67 -14.14
N SER A 10 16.92 3.62 -14.95
CA SER A 10 16.08 4.80 -15.15
C SER A 10 15.20 5.08 -13.92
N PHE A 11 14.74 6.32 -13.79
CA PHE A 11 14.03 6.82 -12.62
C PHE A 11 12.89 5.91 -12.14
N LEU A 12 11.98 5.50 -13.04
CA LEU A 12 10.77 4.78 -12.64
C LEU A 12 11.04 3.33 -12.19
N PRO A 13 11.81 2.49 -12.90
CA PRO A 13 12.27 1.20 -12.38
C PRO A 13 13.02 1.33 -11.04
N LEU A 14 13.97 2.27 -10.92
CA LEU A 14 14.75 2.43 -9.69
C LEU A 14 13.85 2.82 -8.51
N TYR A 15 12.91 3.75 -8.71
CA TYR A 15 11.90 4.11 -7.72
C TYR A 15 11.11 2.89 -7.24
N ASN A 16 10.59 2.07 -8.18
CA ASN A 16 9.84 0.87 -7.81
C ASN A 16 10.72 -0.11 -7.02
N LEU A 17 11.98 -0.31 -7.42
CA LEU A 17 12.88 -1.22 -6.72
C LEU A 17 13.21 -0.73 -5.30
N LEU A 18 13.54 0.56 -5.14
CA LEU A 18 13.82 1.16 -3.83
C LEU A 18 12.60 1.10 -2.90
N SER A 19 11.41 1.37 -3.43
CA SER A 19 10.17 1.23 -2.66
C SER A 19 9.93 -0.23 -2.25
N ALA A 20 10.18 -1.21 -3.13
CA ALA A 20 10.09 -2.62 -2.78
C ALA A 20 11.08 -3.01 -1.67
N VAL A 21 12.30 -2.47 -1.69
CA VAL A 21 13.31 -2.67 -0.63
C VAL A 21 12.83 -2.07 0.69
N GLY A 22 12.32 -0.83 0.69
CA GLY A 22 11.81 -0.18 1.90
C GLY A 22 10.68 -0.97 2.58
N TRP A 23 9.72 -1.48 1.80
CA TRP A 23 8.66 -2.34 2.33
C TRP A 23 9.16 -3.72 2.75
N SER A 24 10.16 -4.28 2.06
CA SER A 24 10.80 -5.54 2.46
C SER A 24 11.51 -5.40 3.81
N TYR A 25 12.15 -4.26 4.06
CA TYR A 25 12.77 -3.96 5.35
C TYR A 25 11.73 -3.88 6.46
N LEU A 26 10.60 -3.20 6.24
CA LEU A 26 9.50 -3.18 7.21
C LEU A 26 8.94 -4.58 7.49
N LEU A 27 8.76 -5.40 6.46
CA LEU A 27 8.33 -6.79 6.63
C LEU A 27 9.33 -7.60 7.46
N TYR A 28 10.63 -7.43 7.19
CA TYR A 28 11.69 -8.05 7.98
C TYR A 28 11.61 -7.64 9.45
N LEU A 29 11.38 -6.35 9.75
CA LEU A 29 11.22 -5.87 11.12
C LEU A 29 10.00 -6.50 11.79
N VAL A 30 8.86 -6.62 11.09
CA VAL A 30 7.69 -7.30 11.66
C VAL A 30 7.99 -8.77 11.98
N ILE A 31 8.73 -9.49 11.14
CA ILE A 31 9.00 -10.92 11.37
C ILE A 31 10.07 -11.14 12.44
N SER A 32 11.10 -10.29 12.48
CA SER A 32 12.31 -10.53 13.29
C SER A 32 12.39 -9.71 14.58
N LEU A 33 11.85 -8.49 14.59
CA LEU A 33 11.94 -7.56 15.71
C LEU A 33 10.70 -7.64 16.60
N TYR A 34 9.48 -7.68 16.03
CA TYR A 34 8.24 -7.71 16.81
C TYR A 34 8.20 -8.86 17.85
N PRO A 35 8.58 -10.11 17.54
CA PRO A 35 8.59 -11.19 18.53
C PRO A 35 9.53 -10.95 19.71
N LYS A 36 10.55 -10.08 19.55
CA LYS A 36 11.55 -9.77 20.58
C LYS A 36 11.12 -8.65 21.51
N VAL A 37 10.45 -7.62 20.97
CA VAL A 37 10.16 -6.38 21.71
C VAL A 37 8.68 -6.22 22.07
N GLY A 38 7.77 -6.85 21.33
CA GLY A 38 6.33 -6.73 21.52
C GLY A 38 5.80 -5.30 21.34
N GLN A 39 4.53 -5.09 21.70
CA GLN A 39 3.91 -3.75 21.72
C GLN A 39 3.94 -3.17 23.14
N PRO A 40 4.08 -1.84 23.31
CA PRO A 40 4.10 -0.79 22.28
C PRO A 40 5.51 -0.47 21.73
N ALA A 41 6.56 -1.12 22.23
CA ALA A 41 7.95 -0.81 21.87
C ALA A 41 8.21 -0.94 20.37
N PHE A 42 7.63 -1.97 19.72
CA PHE A 42 7.74 -2.17 18.28
C PHE A 42 7.26 -0.95 17.50
N PHE A 43 6.08 -0.42 17.81
CA PHE A 43 5.54 0.77 17.15
C PHE A 43 6.50 1.96 17.20
N TYR A 44 7.05 2.29 18.37
CA TYR A 44 7.97 3.43 18.48
C TYR A 44 9.27 3.24 17.70
N GLN A 45 9.76 2.00 17.58
CA GLN A 45 10.97 1.69 16.81
C GLN A 45 10.72 1.71 15.29
N THR A 46 9.51 1.37 14.83
CA THR A 46 9.23 1.22 13.39
C THR A 46 8.45 2.38 12.79
N LYS A 47 7.74 3.21 13.58
CA LYS A 47 6.85 4.26 13.05
C LYS A 47 7.55 5.23 12.11
N ASN A 48 8.79 5.63 12.41
CA ASN A 48 9.53 6.62 11.61
C ASN A 48 9.94 6.02 10.27
N VAL A 49 10.38 4.77 10.26
CA VAL A 49 10.71 4.03 9.03
C VAL A 49 9.44 3.84 8.19
N ALA A 50 8.32 3.45 8.82
CA ALA A 50 7.03 3.29 8.14
C ALA A 50 6.54 4.61 7.52
N THR A 51 6.65 5.72 8.24
CA THR A 51 6.32 7.07 7.73
C THR A 51 7.22 7.43 6.55
N LEU A 52 8.54 7.24 6.66
CA LEU A 52 9.49 7.57 5.57
C LEU A 52 9.19 6.79 4.29
N VAL A 53 9.03 5.47 4.40
CA VAL A 53 8.72 4.60 3.25
C VAL A 53 7.37 4.98 2.64
N GLN A 54 6.36 5.29 3.45
CA GLN A 54 5.04 5.69 2.97
C GLN A 54 5.05 7.07 2.29
N CYS A 55 5.86 8.03 2.77
CA CYS A 55 6.04 9.33 2.11
C CYS A 55 6.64 9.19 0.71
N GLY A 56 7.40 8.13 0.43
CA GLY A 56 7.87 7.81 -0.93
C GLY A 56 6.74 7.70 -1.96
N ALA A 57 5.52 7.31 -1.54
CA ALA A 57 4.36 7.20 -2.42
C ALA A 57 3.87 8.56 -2.99
N ILE A 58 4.33 9.70 -2.46
CA ILE A 58 4.07 11.02 -3.04
C ILE A 58 4.60 11.11 -4.47
N ILE A 59 5.70 10.40 -4.76
CA ILE A 59 6.26 10.30 -6.11
C ILE A 59 5.24 9.69 -7.09
N GLU A 60 4.33 8.83 -6.64
CA GLU A 60 3.27 8.27 -7.49
C GLU A 60 2.25 9.32 -7.91
N ILE A 61 1.89 10.23 -6.99
CA ILE A 61 1.01 11.36 -7.30
C ILE A 61 1.69 12.22 -8.37
N ILE A 62 2.97 12.54 -8.18
CA ILE A 62 3.75 13.36 -9.12
C ILE A 62 3.82 12.69 -10.49
N ASN A 63 4.16 11.39 -10.55
CA ASN A 63 4.24 10.64 -11.79
C ASN A 63 2.89 10.56 -12.53
N SER A 64 1.79 10.41 -11.77
CA SER A 64 0.43 10.38 -12.31
C SER A 64 0.02 11.76 -12.85
N PHE A 65 0.35 12.83 -12.12
CA PHE A 65 0.09 14.21 -12.52
C PHE A 65 0.85 14.62 -13.78
N LEU A 66 2.13 14.25 -13.87
CA LEU A 66 2.97 14.50 -15.05
C LEU A 66 2.69 13.57 -16.23
N GLY A 67 1.74 12.62 -16.10
CA GLY A 67 1.40 11.67 -17.15
C GLY A 67 2.50 10.65 -17.46
N VAL A 68 3.52 10.52 -16.60
CA VAL A 68 4.61 9.54 -16.72
C VAL A 68 4.05 8.12 -16.68
N VAL A 69 2.97 7.92 -15.92
CA VAL A 69 2.27 6.64 -15.79
C VAL A 69 0.79 6.78 -16.14
N ARG A 70 0.20 5.73 -16.71
CA ARG A 70 -1.22 5.67 -17.09
C ARG A 70 -2.11 5.31 -15.89
N SER A 71 -1.99 6.03 -14.79
CA SER A 71 -2.86 5.89 -13.62
C SER A 71 -3.84 7.06 -13.54
N PRO A 72 -5.10 6.86 -13.15
CA PRO A 72 -6.00 7.97 -12.90
C PRO A 72 -5.50 8.80 -11.70
N LEU A 73 -5.32 10.11 -11.90
CA LEU A 73 -4.77 11.02 -10.88
C LEU A 73 -5.60 11.01 -9.60
N LEU A 74 -6.92 11.21 -9.71
CA LEU A 74 -7.81 11.30 -8.55
C LEU A 74 -7.77 10.05 -7.67
N THR A 75 -7.76 8.85 -8.27
CA THR A 75 -7.69 7.61 -7.48
C THR A 75 -6.31 7.43 -6.84
N THR A 76 -5.24 7.85 -7.53
CA THR A 76 -3.87 7.80 -6.99
C THR A 76 -3.74 8.72 -5.78
N VAL A 77 -4.24 9.96 -5.90
CA VAL A 77 -4.26 10.94 -4.80
C VAL A 77 -5.07 10.41 -3.63
N ALA A 78 -6.30 9.93 -3.86
CA ALA A 78 -7.15 9.41 -2.79
C ALA A 78 -6.47 8.25 -2.04
N GLN A 79 -5.89 7.29 -2.76
CA GLN A 79 -5.19 6.14 -2.17
C GLN A 79 -3.97 6.55 -1.34
N VAL A 80 -3.13 7.44 -1.88
CA VAL A 80 -1.90 7.88 -1.21
C VAL A 80 -2.23 8.76 -0.01
N SER A 81 -3.15 9.72 -0.16
CA SER A 81 -3.59 10.60 0.93
C SER A 81 -4.19 9.84 2.10
N SER A 82 -4.95 8.77 1.84
CA SER A 82 -5.51 7.93 2.90
C SER A 82 -4.44 7.32 3.80
N ARG A 83 -3.37 6.79 3.18
CA ARG A 83 -2.26 6.19 3.92
C ARG A 83 -1.35 7.24 4.57
N LEU A 84 -1.17 8.39 3.92
CA LEU A 84 -0.47 9.55 4.49
C LEU A 84 -1.17 10.07 5.75
N LEU A 85 -2.51 10.10 5.76
CA LEU A 85 -3.28 10.47 6.95
C LEU A 85 -2.96 9.54 8.13
N VAL A 86 -2.81 8.24 7.89
CA VAL A 86 -2.44 7.28 8.95
C VAL A 86 -1.02 7.52 9.44
N VAL A 87 -0.03 7.59 8.54
CA VAL A 87 1.38 7.68 8.95
C VAL A 87 1.82 9.05 9.44
N LEU A 88 1.21 10.14 8.98
CA LEU A 88 1.50 11.49 9.45
C LEU A 88 0.51 11.91 10.52
N GLY A 89 -0.79 11.81 10.22
CA GLY A 89 -1.85 12.24 11.12
C GLY A 89 -1.95 11.38 12.39
N ILE A 90 -1.65 10.09 12.34
CA ILE A 90 -1.78 9.25 13.53
C ILE A 90 -0.43 8.86 14.09
N PHE A 91 0.47 8.28 13.29
CA PHE A 91 1.72 7.75 13.86
C PHE A 91 2.64 8.86 14.41
N GLN A 92 2.65 10.03 13.78
CA GLN A 92 3.49 11.14 14.21
C GLN A 92 2.75 12.07 15.18
N LEU A 93 1.52 12.47 14.88
CA LEU A 93 0.77 13.43 15.73
C LEU A 93 0.08 12.77 16.93
N LEU A 94 -0.37 11.51 16.84
CA LEU A 94 -1.12 10.82 17.89
C LEU A 94 -0.49 9.45 18.27
N PRO A 95 0.80 9.40 18.64
CA PRO A 95 1.55 8.15 18.83
C PRO A 95 1.12 7.33 20.06
N ASN A 96 0.35 7.92 20.98
CA ASN A 96 -0.02 7.30 22.25
C ASN A 96 -1.45 6.74 22.24
N THR A 97 -1.96 6.38 21.06
CA THR A 97 -3.33 5.86 20.89
C THR A 97 -3.36 4.34 20.98
N SER A 98 -4.45 3.78 21.54
CA SER A 98 -4.60 2.33 21.73
C SER A 98 -4.55 1.53 20.41
N GLY A 99 -4.95 2.15 19.30
CA GLY A 99 -4.89 1.52 17.98
C GLY A 99 -3.47 1.19 17.56
N VAL A 100 -2.55 2.16 17.62
CA VAL A 100 -1.16 1.98 17.17
C VAL A 100 -0.32 1.12 18.12
N GLN A 101 -0.70 1.09 19.39
CA GLN A 101 -0.06 0.27 20.44
C GLN A 101 -0.61 -1.16 20.51
N SER A 102 -1.55 -1.54 19.64
CA SER A 102 -2.15 -2.88 19.62
C SER A 102 -1.60 -3.75 18.49
N VAL A 103 -2.08 -5.00 18.43
CA VAL A 103 -1.81 -5.92 17.31
C VAL A 103 -2.33 -5.39 15.96
N VAL A 104 -3.23 -4.40 15.96
CA VAL A 104 -3.77 -3.77 14.75
C VAL A 104 -2.68 -3.07 13.93
N TYR A 105 -1.67 -2.50 14.59
CA TYR A 105 -0.53 -1.92 13.88
C TYR A 105 0.31 -3.00 13.16
N ILE A 106 0.42 -4.19 13.76
CA ILE A 106 1.14 -5.32 13.17
C ILE A 106 0.39 -5.85 11.95
N SER A 107 -0.94 -6.04 12.06
CA SER A 107 -1.77 -6.46 10.94
C SER A 107 -1.73 -5.45 9.79
N LEU A 108 -1.73 -4.15 10.12
CA LEU A 108 -1.55 -3.08 9.13
C LEU A 108 -0.21 -3.20 8.41
N LEU A 109 0.91 -3.27 9.14
CA LEU A 109 2.23 -3.33 8.54
C LEU A 109 2.44 -4.60 7.71
N LEU A 110 1.92 -5.76 8.13
CA LEU A 110 1.95 -6.98 7.32
C LEU A 110 1.17 -6.79 6.02
N ALA A 111 -0.07 -6.32 6.11
CA ALA A 111 -0.93 -6.12 4.95
C ALA A 111 -0.32 -5.14 3.95
N TRP A 112 0.18 -4.00 4.44
CA TRP A 112 0.85 -3.00 3.64
C TRP A 112 2.13 -3.52 3.02
N SER A 113 3.05 -4.08 3.82
CA SER A 113 4.37 -4.49 3.32
C SER A 113 4.25 -5.57 2.25
N ILE A 114 3.45 -6.62 2.48
CA ILE A 114 3.29 -7.71 1.50
C ILE A 114 2.65 -7.18 0.21
N THR A 115 1.60 -6.37 0.32
CA THR A 115 0.91 -5.80 -0.84
C THR A 115 1.85 -4.92 -1.66
N GLU A 116 2.61 -4.06 -0.99
CA GLU A 116 3.48 -3.09 -1.64
C GLU A 116 4.70 -3.73 -2.28
N ILE A 117 5.35 -4.70 -1.63
CA ILE A 117 6.46 -5.47 -2.21
C ILE A 117 6.01 -6.09 -3.55
N VAL A 118 4.86 -6.79 -3.53
CA VAL A 118 4.33 -7.44 -4.75
C VAL A 118 3.97 -6.39 -5.81
N ARG A 119 3.38 -5.26 -5.41
CA ARG A 119 2.97 -4.18 -6.34
C ARG A 119 4.18 -3.55 -7.03
N TYR A 120 5.17 -3.14 -6.26
CA TYR A 120 6.36 -2.45 -6.77
C TYR A 120 7.24 -3.38 -7.60
N LEU A 121 7.45 -4.63 -7.17
CA LEU A 121 8.15 -5.62 -7.99
C LEU A 121 7.41 -5.87 -9.31
N TYR A 122 6.08 -6.04 -9.27
CA TYR A 122 5.29 -6.17 -10.50
C TYR A 122 5.50 -4.98 -11.44
N TYR A 123 5.49 -3.74 -10.94
CA TYR A 123 5.74 -2.55 -11.76
C TYR A 123 7.16 -2.50 -12.33
N PHE A 124 8.17 -2.82 -11.52
CA PHE A 124 9.56 -2.93 -11.96
C PHE A 124 9.71 -3.91 -13.13
N PHE A 125 9.25 -5.16 -12.94
CA PHE A 125 9.39 -6.18 -13.99
C PHE A 125 8.57 -5.84 -15.24
N MET A 126 7.41 -5.19 -15.10
CA MET A 126 6.59 -4.75 -16.24
C MET A 126 7.23 -3.66 -17.09
N LEU A 127 8.23 -2.93 -16.56
CA LEU A 127 8.97 -1.88 -17.24
C LEU A 127 10.27 -2.39 -17.87
N VAL A 128 10.95 -3.32 -17.19
CA VAL A 128 12.30 -3.78 -17.55
C VAL A 128 12.29 -5.03 -18.44
N PHE A 129 11.32 -5.94 -18.29
CA PHE A 129 11.32 -7.21 -19.00
C PHE A 129 10.36 -7.22 -20.20
N LYS A 130 10.87 -7.69 -21.35
CA LYS A 130 10.09 -7.83 -22.60
C LYS A 130 8.86 -8.73 -22.43
N ASN A 131 9.00 -9.77 -21.63
CA ASN A 131 7.94 -10.74 -21.34
C ASN A 131 7.01 -10.29 -20.20
N GLY A 132 7.22 -9.10 -19.64
CA GLY A 132 6.47 -8.57 -18.50
C GLY A 132 6.87 -9.21 -17.17
N ALA A 133 6.00 -9.03 -16.16
CA ALA A 133 6.23 -9.57 -14.83
C ALA A 133 6.26 -11.12 -14.79
N PRO A 134 7.13 -11.72 -13.97
CA PRO A 134 7.09 -13.15 -13.66
C PRO A 134 5.70 -13.63 -13.28
N LYS A 135 5.27 -14.79 -13.79
CA LYS A 135 3.92 -15.35 -13.57
C LYS A 135 3.55 -15.44 -12.08
N ILE A 136 4.52 -15.80 -11.24
CA ILE A 136 4.34 -15.90 -9.78
C ILE A 136 3.91 -14.54 -9.20
N LEU A 137 4.57 -13.44 -9.57
CA LEU A 137 4.21 -12.10 -9.11
C LEU A 137 2.82 -11.68 -9.60
N ILE A 138 2.45 -12.06 -10.82
CA ILE A 138 1.09 -11.81 -11.34
C ILE A 138 0.06 -12.56 -10.48
N LEU A 139 0.30 -13.83 -10.19
CA LEU A 139 -0.59 -14.64 -9.35
C LEU A 139 -0.70 -14.07 -7.93
N LEU A 140 0.41 -13.68 -7.32
CA LEU A 140 0.42 -13.07 -5.98
C LEU A 140 -0.40 -11.77 -5.99
N ARG A 141 -0.14 -10.86 -6.92
CA ARG A 141 -0.84 -9.58 -7.03
C ARG A 141 -2.37 -9.75 -7.13
N TYR A 142 -2.82 -10.68 -7.96
CA TYR A 142 -4.24 -10.88 -8.27
C TYR A 142 -4.95 -11.94 -7.41
N ASN A 143 -4.30 -12.46 -6.35
CA ASN A 143 -4.96 -13.32 -5.37
C ASN A 143 -4.78 -12.85 -3.92
N LEU A 144 -3.64 -12.27 -3.56
CA LEU A 144 -3.41 -11.78 -2.19
C LEU A 144 -4.36 -10.64 -1.79
N PHE A 145 -4.82 -9.83 -2.76
CA PHE A 145 -5.71 -8.70 -2.47
C PHE A 145 -7.03 -9.12 -1.81
N TRP A 146 -7.50 -10.36 -2.00
CA TRP A 146 -8.72 -10.86 -1.34
C TRP A 146 -8.64 -10.79 0.18
N ILE A 147 -7.45 -11.01 0.73
CA ILE A 147 -7.21 -11.02 2.18
C ILE A 147 -6.56 -9.70 2.60
N LEU A 148 -5.45 -9.34 1.96
CA LEU A 148 -4.62 -8.21 2.41
C LEU A 148 -5.34 -6.86 2.27
N TYR A 149 -6.21 -6.70 1.27
CA TYR A 149 -6.88 -5.42 1.05
C TYR A 149 -7.95 -5.14 2.12
N PRO A 150 -8.90 -6.06 2.43
CA PRO A 150 -9.78 -5.91 3.58
C PRO A 150 -9.03 -5.78 4.92
N THR A 151 -7.98 -6.59 5.14
CA THR A 151 -7.19 -6.51 6.39
C THR A 151 -6.51 -5.16 6.55
N GLY A 152 -5.92 -4.62 5.48
CA GLY A 152 -5.31 -3.29 5.47
C GLY A 152 -6.33 -2.21 5.83
N VAL A 153 -7.44 -2.14 5.10
CA VAL A 153 -8.49 -1.14 5.33
C VAL A 153 -9.10 -1.25 6.74
N ALA A 154 -9.39 -2.47 7.21
CA ALA A 154 -9.92 -2.67 8.56
C ALA A 154 -8.93 -2.18 9.63
N SER A 155 -7.64 -2.42 9.43
CA SER A 155 -6.59 -1.97 10.36
C SER A 155 -6.45 -0.45 10.36
N GLU A 156 -6.48 0.20 9.18
CA GLU A 156 -6.47 1.66 9.04
C GLU A 156 -7.66 2.31 9.75
N LEU A 157 -8.87 1.85 9.46
CA LEU A 157 -10.10 2.37 10.06
C LEU A 157 -10.10 2.19 11.59
N ARG A 158 -9.62 1.05 12.09
CA ARG A 158 -9.53 0.82 13.53
C ARG A 158 -8.51 1.75 14.20
N ILE A 159 -7.37 2.00 13.56
CA ILE A 159 -6.36 2.95 14.07
C ILE A 159 -6.93 4.37 14.08
N ILE A 160 -7.61 4.80 13.01
CA ILE A 160 -8.27 6.12 12.95
C ILE A 160 -9.34 6.25 14.04
N TYR A 161 -10.18 5.23 14.20
CA TYR A 161 -11.23 5.22 15.21
C TYR A 161 -10.68 5.37 16.64
N CYS A 162 -9.64 4.61 16.98
CA CYS A 162 -8.99 4.69 18.29
C CYS A 162 -8.30 6.05 18.54
N ALA A 163 -8.00 6.81 17.48
CA ALA A 163 -7.38 8.12 17.57
C ALA A 163 -8.38 9.28 17.72
N LEU A 164 -9.70 9.07 17.53
CA LEU A 164 -10.68 10.16 17.48
C LEU A 164 -10.74 11.02 18.77
N ASN A 165 -10.75 10.38 19.94
CA ASN A 165 -10.80 11.10 21.21
C ASN A 165 -9.47 11.81 21.51
N ALA A 166 -8.35 11.21 21.12
CA ALA A 166 -7.03 11.82 21.24
C ALA A 166 -6.88 13.04 20.30
N ALA A 167 -7.44 12.95 19.09
CA ALA A 167 -7.45 14.05 18.12
C ALA A 167 -8.21 15.28 18.64
N GLU A 168 -9.35 15.07 19.30
CA GLU A 168 -10.14 16.15 19.89
C GLU A 168 -9.45 16.76 21.12
N SER A 169 -8.96 15.92 22.03
CA SER A 169 -8.36 16.37 23.29
C SER A 169 -6.99 17.04 23.12
N GLN A 170 -6.16 16.59 22.18
CA GLN A 170 -4.80 17.11 21.98
C GLN A 170 -4.72 18.24 20.95
N TYR A 171 -5.66 18.30 19.99
CA TYR A 171 -5.62 19.28 18.91
C TYR A 171 -6.91 20.09 18.79
N SER A 172 -7.99 19.50 18.26
CA SER A 172 -9.27 20.21 18.10
C SER A 172 -10.43 19.30 17.68
N LEU A 173 -11.66 19.77 17.93
CA LEU A 173 -12.86 19.14 17.38
C LEU A 173 -12.85 19.08 15.84
N LEU A 174 -12.28 20.10 15.18
CA LEU A 174 -12.12 20.09 13.72
C LEU A 174 -11.28 18.91 13.27
N TYR A 175 -10.18 18.60 13.98
CA TYR A 175 -9.33 17.49 13.62
C TYR A 175 -10.04 16.13 13.72
N LYS A 176 -10.81 15.92 14.80
CA LYS A 176 -11.70 14.76 14.93
C LYS A 176 -12.71 14.66 13.79
N ARG A 177 -13.33 15.78 13.38
CA ARG A 177 -14.27 15.80 12.24
C ARG A 177 -13.59 15.43 10.92
N ILE A 178 -12.36 15.89 10.69
CA ILE A 178 -11.56 15.50 9.51
C ILE A 178 -11.30 14.00 9.50
N LEU A 179 -10.92 13.40 10.64
CA LEU A 179 -10.72 11.95 10.74
C LEU A 179 -12.01 11.16 10.48
N ILE A 180 -13.15 11.62 11.00
CA ILE A 180 -14.47 11.02 10.73
C ILE A 180 -14.80 11.11 9.24
N ALA A 181 -14.62 12.28 8.61
CA ALA A 181 -14.85 12.45 7.18
C ALA A 181 -13.96 11.52 6.34
N ALA A 182 -12.69 11.37 6.73
CA ALA A 182 -11.78 10.42 6.09
C ALA A 182 -12.28 8.97 6.21
N MET A 183 -12.75 8.55 7.39
CA MET A 183 -13.34 7.22 7.57
C MET A 183 -14.58 7.01 6.70
N LEU A 184 -15.45 8.02 6.59
CA LEU A 184 -16.64 7.95 5.74
C LEU A 184 -16.28 7.83 4.26
N ALA A 185 -15.17 8.43 3.82
CA ALA A 185 -14.69 8.30 2.44
C ALA A 185 -14.31 6.86 2.04
N TYR A 186 -14.00 5.98 3.01
CA TYR A 186 -13.78 4.56 2.73
C TYR A 186 -15.07 3.83 2.32
N ILE A 187 -16.26 4.31 2.72
CA ILE A 187 -17.54 3.66 2.39
C ILE A 187 -17.74 3.56 0.87
N PRO A 188 -17.64 4.65 0.08
CA PRO A 188 -17.67 4.56 -1.38
C PRO A 188 -16.32 4.09 -1.97
N GLY A 189 -15.20 4.47 -1.35
CA GLY A 189 -13.86 4.21 -1.90
C GLY A 189 -13.46 2.74 -1.91
N PHE A 190 -13.77 2.01 -0.83
CA PHE A 190 -13.38 0.61 -0.67
C PHE A 190 -14.05 -0.31 -1.71
N PRO A 191 -15.40 -0.33 -1.86
CA PRO A 191 -16.06 -1.18 -2.84
C PRO A 191 -15.65 -0.85 -4.28
N MET A 192 -15.52 0.43 -4.61
CA MET A 192 -15.13 0.87 -5.95
C MET A 192 -13.75 0.31 -6.36
N LEU A 193 -12.75 0.52 -5.52
CA LEU A 193 -11.38 0.05 -5.78
C LEU A 193 -11.26 -1.48 -5.73
N PHE A 194 -12.00 -2.11 -4.82
CA PHE A 194 -12.01 -3.57 -4.69
C PHE A 194 -12.63 -4.25 -5.90
N LEU A 195 -13.82 -3.81 -6.34
CA LEU A 195 -14.50 -4.35 -7.52
C LEU A 195 -13.66 -4.12 -8.79
N HIS A 196 -12.95 -2.99 -8.87
CA HIS A 196 -12.00 -2.75 -9.96
C HIS A 196 -10.88 -3.80 -9.99
N MET A 197 -10.31 -4.16 -8.83
CA MET A 197 -9.31 -5.25 -8.73
C MET A 197 -9.89 -6.60 -9.13
N VAL A 198 -11.13 -6.91 -8.76
CA VAL A 198 -11.84 -8.13 -9.19
C VAL A 198 -12.00 -8.17 -10.71
N ALA A 199 -12.42 -7.06 -11.32
CA ALA A 199 -12.56 -6.94 -12.77
C ALA A 199 -11.21 -7.11 -13.49
N GLN A 200 -10.14 -6.50 -12.96
CA GLN A 200 -8.78 -6.65 -13.49
C GLN A 200 -8.28 -8.10 -13.40
N ARG A 201 -8.50 -8.76 -12.26
CA ARG A 201 -8.18 -10.18 -12.08
C ARG A 201 -8.83 -11.04 -13.15
N LYS A 202 -10.14 -10.88 -13.39
CA LYS A 202 -10.87 -11.68 -14.41
C LYS A 202 -10.22 -11.55 -15.78
N LYS A 203 -9.81 -10.33 -16.17
CA LYS A 203 -9.14 -10.05 -17.46
C LYS A 203 -7.74 -10.70 -17.52
N VAL A 204 -6.90 -10.48 -16.51
CA VAL A 204 -5.51 -10.99 -16.50
C VAL A 204 -5.46 -12.51 -16.40
N MET A 205 -6.30 -13.12 -15.56
CA MET A 205 -6.35 -14.57 -15.40
C MET A 205 -6.84 -15.28 -16.68
N LYS A 206 -7.78 -14.68 -17.42
CA LYS A 206 -8.20 -15.19 -18.75
C LYS A 206 -7.05 -15.15 -19.74
N SER A 207 -6.30 -14.05 -19.80
CA SER A 207 -5.13 -13.90 -20.67
C SER A 207 -4.02 -14.91 -20.32
N LEU A 208 -3.73 -15.11 -19.03
CA LEU A 208 -2.76 -16.11 -18.57
C LEU A 208 -3.15 -17.52 -19.02
N ARG A 209 -4.41 -17.94 -18.83
CA ARG A 209 -4.91 -19.25 -19.28
C ARG A 209 -4.79 -19.45 -20.79
N SER A 210 -5.12 -18.43 -21.59
CA SER A 210 -4.95 -18.49 -23.05
C SER A 210 -3.48 -18.66 -23.46
N SER A 211 -2.55 -18.05 -22.73
CA SER A 211 -1.10 -18.26 -22.96
C SER A 211 -0.62 -19.66 -22.59
N PHE A 212 -1.29 -20.37 -21.66
CA PHE A 212 -0.99 -21.78 -21.36
C PHE A 212 -1.47 -22.71 -22.48
N GLY A 213 -2.66 -22.48 -23.04
CA GLY A 213 -3.18 -23.30 -24.15
C GLY A 213 -2.34 -23.24 -25.43
N LYS A 214 -1.65 -22.12 -25.68
CA LYS A 214 -0.76 -21.95 -26.85
C LYS A 214 0.63 -22.58 -26.71
N LYS A 215 1.01 -23.10 -25.54
CA LYS A 215 2.30 -23.77 -25.32
C LYS A 215 2.20 -25.31 -25.35
N LEU A 216 0.98 -25.85 -25.50
CA LEU A 216 0.66 -27.28 -25.51
C LEU A 216 0.21 -27.77 -26.91
N ILE A 217 0.37 -26.94 -27.93
CA ILE A 217 0.16 -27.23 -29.36
C ILE A 217 1.43 -26.77 -30.07
#